data_AF-A0A5Q4DF78-F1
#
_entry.id   AF-A0A5Q4DF78-F1
#
_cell.length_a   1.000
_cell.length_b   1.000
_cell.length_c   1.000
_cell.angle_alpha   90.00
_cell.angle_beta   90.00
_cell.angle_gamma   90.00
#
_symmetry.space_group_name_H-M   'P 1'
#
loop_
_entity.id
_entity.type
_entity.pdbx_description
1 polymer ?
#
loop_
_entity_poly.entity_id
_entity_poly.type
_entity_poly.pdbx_seq_one_letter_code
_entity_poly.pdbx_strand_id
1 'polypeptide(L)'
;MKRFTLTRLFPAVIVLLLLGGCSDGPTFPVLQFEEVQWAPSLGIDPADFTELPSGIWVRDDQEGTGATVAVGNYIRTHYRGFLTDGTRFDSSLDGSGRPPLAFTVGSGEMIQGFDRGARGMQVGGVRTVLIPSFLGYGSRPTSSAIPPNAWLVFEIHLVEIVS
;
A
#
# COMPACT_ATOMS: atom_id res chain seq x y z
N MET A 1 -31.66 -16.89 59.03
CA MET A 1 -31.05 -15.64 58.50
C MET A 1 -29.72 -15.47 59.23
N LYS A 2 -28.51 -15.40 58.67
CA LYS A 2 -27.91 -15.40 57.34
C LYS A 2 -26.60 -16.21 57.45
N ARG A 3 -26.20 -16.91 56.39
CA ARG A 3 -25.06 -17.84 56.37
C ARG A 3 -23.72 -17.11 56.19
N PHE A 4 -22.73 -17.61 56.91
CA PHE A 4 -21.29 -17.37 56.81
C PHE A 4 -20.76 -17.70 55.41
N THR A 5 -19.92 -16.86 54.81
CA THR A 5 -18.91 -17.32 53.84
C THR A 5 -17.67 -16.44 53.91
N LEU A 6 -16.56 -17.08 54.26
CA LEU A 6 -15.21 -16.57 54.40
C LEU A 6 -14.54 -16.62 53.03
N THR A 7 -14.25 -15.49 52.38
CA THR A 7 -13.60 -15.47 51.06
C THR A 7 -12.19 -14.91 51.16
N ARG A 8 -11.25 -15.86 51.27
CA ARG A 8 -9.86 -15.92 50.77
C ARG A 8 -9.13 -14.59 50.47
N LEU A 9 -8.11 -14.33 51.30
CA LEU A 9 -6.96 -13.46 51.04
C LEU A 9 -6.17 -13.98 49.82
N PHE A 10 -6.06 -13.15 48.77
CA PHE A 10 -5.08 -13.34 47.69
C PHE A 10 -3.81 -12.55 48.03
N PRO A 11 -2.62 -13.16 48.08
CA PRO A 11 -1.39 -12.41 48.27
C PRO A 11 -1.03 -11.68 46.98
N ALA A 12 -0.68 -10.40 47.13
CA ALA A 12 -0.17 -9.54 46.08
C ALA A 12 1.14 -10.10 45.51
N VAL A 13 1.16 -10.37 44.20
CA VAL A 13 2.39 -10.56 43.44
C VAL A 13 2.54 -9.34 42.54
N ILE A 14 3.31 -8.36 43.02
CA ILE A 14 3.74 -7.20 42.25
C ILE A 14 4.94 -7.66 41.42
N VAL A 15 4.72 -7.91 40.14
CA VAL A 15 5.80 -8.09 39.16
C VAL A 15 6.23 -6.71 38.70
N LEU A 16 7.29 -6.18 39.30
CA LEU A 16 7.95 -4.94 38.86
C LEU A 16 8.83 -5.27 37.64
N LEU A 17 8.25 -5.18 36.45
CA LEU A 17 8.96 -5.28 35.18
C LEU A 17 9.60 -3.91 34.88
N LEU A 18 10.93 -3.86 34.93
CA LEU A 18 11.75 -2.70 34.57
C LEU A 18 11.51 -2.36 33.09
N LEU A 19 10.71 -1.32 32.84
CA LEU A 19 10.57 -0.74 31.51
C LEU A 19 11.88 -0.06 31.14
N GLY A 20 12.61 -0.66 30.20
CA GLY A 20 13.65 0.03 29.46
C GLY A 20 13.01 1.19 28.70
N GLY A 21 13.29 2.42 29.14
CA GLY A 21 12.99 3.61 28.37
C GLY A 21 13.93 3.68 27.18
N CYS A 22 13.50 3.16 26.02
CA CYS A 22 14.03 3.61 24.75
C CYS A 22 13.55 5.04 24.53
N SER A 23 14.48 5.92 24.15
CA SER A 23 14.21 7.33 23.89
C SER A 23 13.35 7.48 22.63
N ASP A 24 12.09 7.84 22.81
CA ASP A 24 11.21 8.22 21.71
C ASP A 24 11.59 9.63 21.24
N GLY A 25 12.38 9.69 20.16
CA GLY A 25 12.39 10.87 19.30
C GLY A 25 10.98 11.11 18.74
N PRO A 26 10.66 12.30 18.18
CA PRO A 26 9.35 12.56 17.63
C PRO A 26 9.08 11.59 16.47
N THR A 27 8.41 10.49 16.78
CA THR A 27 7.83 9.56 15.84
C THR A 27 6.61 10.27 15.28
N PHE A 28 6.74 10.89 14.12
CA PHE A 28 5.56 11.13 13.31
C PHE A 28 4.95 9.75 13.08
N PRO A 29 3.71 9.48 13.52
CA PRO A 29 3.08 8.22 13.19
C PRO A 29 2.95 8.20 11.67
N VAL A 30 3.76 7.37 11.02
CA VAL A 30 3.45 6.92 9.67
C VAL A 30 2.11 6.23 9.86
N LEU A 31 1.03 6.84 9.39
CA LEU A 31 -0.33 6.29 9.51
C LEU A 31 -0.25 4.81 9.14
N GLN A 32 -0.55 3.95 10.11
CA GLN A 32 -0.57 2.51 9.87
C GLN A 32 -1.72 2.23 8.90
N PHE A 33 -1.59 1.19 8.09
CA PHE A 33 -2.53 0.89 7.00
C PHE A 33 -4.00 0.87 7.49
N GLU A 34 -4.21 0.37 8.70
CA GLU A 34 -5.49 0.23 9.40
C GLU A 34 -6.10 1.57 9.85
N GLU A 35 -5.28 2.62 9.99
CA GLU A 35 -5.72 3.95 10.39
C GLU A 35 -6.11 4.82 9.19
N VAL A 36 -5.78 4.38 7.98
CA VAL A 36 -6.08 5.12 6.75
C VAL A 36 -7.57 5.02 6.43
N GLN A 37 -8.21 6.18 6.26
CA GLN A 37 -9.59 6.26 5.80
C GLN A 37 -9.64 6.17 4.27
N TRP A 38 -10.19 5.08 3.76
CA TRP A 38 -10.39 4.85 2.33
C TRP A 38 -11.77 5.31 1.90
N ALA A 39 -11.85 6.05 0.79
CA ALA A 39 -13.11 6.41 0.20
C ALA A 39 -13.86 5.16 -0.29
N PRO A 40 -15.18 5.05 -0.04
CA PRO A 40 -15.97 3.88 -0.47
C PRO A 40 -15.90 3.60 -1.98
N SER A 41 -15.71 4.64 -2.79
CA SER A 41 -15.57 4.53 -4.24
C SER A 41 -14.36 3.71 -4.70
N LEU A 42 -13.36 3.53 -3.84
CA LEU A 42 -12.16 2.75 -4.15
C LEU A 42 -12.37 1.24 -3.93
N GLY A 43 -13.42 0.82 -3.24
CA GLY A 43 -13.69 -0.60 -2.97
C GLY A 43 -12.54 -1.30 -2.24
N ILE A 44 -11.87 -0.60 -1.33
CA ILE A 44 -10.77 -1.13 -0.53
C ILE A 44 -11.32 -1.70 0.76
N ASP A 45 -11.19 -3.01 0.92
CA ASP A 45 -11.27 -3.70 2.21
C ASP A 45 -9.85 -4.18 2.56
N PRO A 46 -9.25 -3.72 3.68
CA PRO A 46 -7.95 -4.19 4.15
C PRO A 46 -7.74 -5.71 4.14
N ALA A 47 -8.80 -6.49 4.39
CA ALA A 47 -8.73 -7.95 4.43
C ALA A 47 -8.44 -8.58 3.05
N ASP A 48 -8.70 -7.86 1.95
CA ASP A 48 -8.48 -8.35 0.59
C ASP A 48 -7.03 -8.17 0.12
N PHE A 49 -6.20 -7.46 0.88
CA PHE A 49 -4.86 -7.10 0.46
C PHE A 49 -3.80 -7.94 1.17
N THR A 50 -2.75 -8.27 0.43
CA THR A 50 -1.54 -8.89 0.97
C THR A 50 -0.44 -7.84 1.11
N GLU A 51 0.12 -7.70 2.31
CA GLU A 51 1.32 -6.91 2.53
C GLU A 51 2.55 -7.64 1.97
N LEU A 52 3.30 -6.95 1.11
CA LEU A 52 4.57 -7.45 0.61
C LEU A 52 5.71 -7.02 1.55
N PRO A 53 6.84 -7.76 1.61
CA PRO A 53 8.01 -7.38 2.44
C PRO A 53 8.58 -5.99 2.15
N SER A 54 8.21 -5.41 1.01
CA SER A 54 8.55 -4.05 0.63
C SER A 54 7.76 -2.96 1.37
N GLY A 55 6.68 -3.30 2.08
CA GLY A 55 5.77 -2.37 2.76
C GLY A 55 4.64 -1.81 1.88
N ILE A 56 4.41 -2.39 0.69
CA ILE A 56 3.20 -2.09 -0.11
C ILE A 56 2.17 -3.18 0.09
N TRP A 57 0.92 -2.85 -0.20
CA TRP A 57 -0.19 -3.80 -0.15
C TRP A 57 -0.72 -4.03 -1.56
N VAL A 58 -0.98 -5.28 -1.91
CA VAL A 58 -1.44 -5.65 -3.26
C VAL A 58 -2.69 -6.53 -3.21
N ARG A 59 -3.56 -6.34 -4.20
CA ARG A 59 -4.69 -7.21 -4.52
C ARG A 59 -4.76 -7.39 -6.03
N ASP A 60 -4.76 -8.64 -6.48
CA ASP A 60 -5.01 -8.96 -7.90
C ASP A 60 -6.53 -8.93 -8.14
N ASP A 61 -7.01 -7.88 -8.79
CA ASP A 61 -8.43 -7.74 -9.16
C ASP A 61 -8.78 -8.65 -10.34
N GLN A 62 -7.80 -8.90 -11.21
CA GLN A 62 -7.87 -9.85 -12.30
C GLN A 62 -6.50 -10.49 -12.51
N GLU A 63 -6.42 -11.81 -12.43
CA GLU A 63 -5.18 -12.52 -12.78
C GLU A 63 -4.95 -12.50 -14.30
N GLY A 64 -3.73 -12.21 -14.70
CA GLY A 64 -3.31 -12.32 -16.10
C GLY A 64 -3.09 -13.77 -16.52
N THR A 65 -2.84 -14.00 -17.80
CA THR A 65 -2.60 -15.34 -18.36
C THR A 65 -1.32 -15.44 -19.18
N GLY A 66 -0.64 -14.32 -19.40
CA GLY A 66 0.61 -14.28 -20.12
C GLY A 66 1.84 -14.38 -19.21
N ALA A 67 3.00 -13.98 -19.76
CA ALA A 67 4.26 -14.05 -19.04
C ALA A 67 4.26 -13.24 -17.73
N THR A 68 4.98 -13.75 -16.73
CA THR A 68 5.13 -13.11 -15.42
C THR A 68 6.25 -12.07 -15.45
N VAL A 69 5.98 -10.89 -14.90
CA VAL A 69 6.93 -9.80 -14.80
C VAL A 69 8.03 -10.12 -13.79
N ALA A 70 9.28 -10.03 -14.25
CA ALA A 70 10.49 -10.08 -13.46
C ALA A 70 11.28 -8.77 -13.53
N VAL A 71 12.20 -8.59 -12.57
CA VAL A 71 13.15 -7.47 -12.58
C VAL A 71 13.98 -7.52 -13.88
N GLY A 72 14.19 -6.36 -14.49
CA GLY A 72 14.87 -6.20 -15.77
C GLY A 72 13.97 -6.34 -17.00
N ASN A 73 12.71 -6.77 -16.84
CA ASN A 73 11.77 -6.74 -17.96
C ASN A 73 11.38 -5.30 -18.31
N TYR A 74 11.34 -5.01 -19.61
CA TYR A 74 10.75 -3.80 -20.13
C TYR A 74 9.25 -4.04 -20.34
N ILE A 75 8.40 -3.28 -19.66
CA ILE A 75 6.94 -3.55 -19.65
C ILE A 75 6.14 -2.35 -20.13
N ARG A 76 4.91 -2.61 -20.57
CA ARG A 76 3.90 -1.58 -20.83
C ARG A 76 2.69 -1.78 -19.93
N THR A 77 2.25 -0.71 -19.29
CA THR A 77 1.11 -0.73 -18.36
C THR A 77 0.19 0.45 -18.61
N HIS A 78 -1.12 0.20 -18.57
CA HIS A 78 -2.07 1.25 -18.27
C HIS A 78 -2.27 1.38 -16.77
N TYR A 79 -2.72 2.54 -16.29
CA TYR A 79 -2.99 2.75 -14.88
C TYR A 79 -4.02 3.84 -14.58
N ARG A 80 -4.51 3.80 -13.34
CA ARG A 80 -5.21 4.91 -12.68
C ARG A 80 -4.59 5.13 -11.30
N GLY A 81 -4.32 6.39 -10.96
CA GLY A 81 -3.77 6.80 -9.67
C GLY A 81 -4.79 7.63 -8.89
N PHE A 82 -5.03 7.26 -7.64
CA PHE A 82 -5.98 7.90 -6.74
C PHE A 82 -5.36 8.23 -5.38
N LEU A 83 -5.89 9.27 -4.74
CA LEU A 83 -5.69 9.54 -3.32
C LEU A 83 -6.68 8.72 -2.48
N THR A 84 -6.45 8.69 -1.16
CA THR A 84 -7.29 7.94 -0.21
C THR A 84 -8.75 8.41 -0.17
N ASP A 85 -9.00 9.68 -0.50
CA ASP A 85 -10.33 10.27 -0.59
C ASP A 85 -11.07 9.94 -1.90
N GLY A 86 -10.48 9.13 -2.77
CA GLY A 86 -11.04 8.74 -4.07
C GLY A 86 -10.76 9.72 -5.20
N THR A 87 -10.08 10.84 -4.92
CA THR A 87 -9.65 11.80 -5.95
C THR A 87 -8.64 11.16 -6.88
N ARG A 88 -8.98 11.04 -8.16
CA ARG A 88 -8.05 10.59 -9.20
C ARG A 88 -7.07 11.71 -9.54
N PHE A 89 -5.77 11.48 -9.36
CA PHE A 89 -4.73 12.46 -9.68
C PHE A 89 -4.08 12.23 -11.05
N ASP A 90 -4.10 10.99 -11.57
CA ASP A 90 -3.56 10.67 -12.90
C ASP A 90 -4.21 9.39 -13.47
N SER A 91 -4.23 9.25 -14.79
CA SER A 91 -4.63 8.00 -15.47
C SER A 91 -4.27 7.98 -16.94
N SER A 92 -3.71 6.86 -17.40
CA SER A 92 -3.55 6.59 -18.85
C SER A 92 -4.82 6.07 -19.54
N LEU A 93 -5.93 5.92 -18.81
CA LEU A 93 -7.22 5.36 -19.27
C LEU A 93 -8.33 6.42 -19.29
N ASP A 94 -7.98 7.71 -19.30
CA ASP A 94 -8.91 8.85 -19.25
C ASP A 94 -9.60 9.14 -20.60
N GLY A 95 -9.44 8.28 -21.60
CA GLY A 95 -10.01 8.45 -22.94
C GLY A 95 -9.26 9.47 -23.80
N SER A 96 -8.18 10.08 -23.31
CA SER A 96 -7.34 11.02 -24.08
C SER A 96 -6.50 10.33 -25.16
N GLY A 97 -6.44 9.00 -25.17
CA GLY A 97 -5.60 8.22 -26.10
C GLY A 97 -4.13 8.18 -25.71
N ARG A 98 -3.77 8.53 -24.46
CA ARG A 98 -2.39 8.39 -23.97
C ARG A 98 -1.90 6.95 -24.14
N PRO A 99 -0.67 6.75 -24.67
CA PRO A 99 -0.11 5.41 -24.79
C PRO A 99 0.11 4.78 -23.41
N PRO A 100 0.21 3.44 -23.33
CA PRO A 100 0.65 2.76 -22.11
C PRO A 100 1.97 3.35 -21.61
N LEU A 101 2.09 3.49 -20.29
CA LEU A 101 3.35 3.83 -19.65
C LEU A 101 4.33 2.67 -19.83
N ALA A 102 5.53 2.96 -20.29
CA ALA A 102 6.58 1.98 -20.50
C ALA A 102 7.79 2.28 -19.60
N PHE A 103 8.35 1.26 -18.96
CA PHE A 103 9.54 1.38 -18.09
C PHE A 103 10.19 0.01 -17.89
N THR A 104 11.45 0.02 -17.42
CA THR A 104 12.15 -1.21 -17.04
C THR A 104 11.96 -1.51 -15.56
N VAL A 105 11.44 -2.68 -15.21
CA VAL A 105 11.18 -3.03 -13.82
C VAL A 105 12.48 -3.14 -13.03
N GLY A 106 12.58 -2.39 -11.94
CA GLY A 106 13.75 -2.31 -11.07
C GLY A 106 14.82 -1.34 -11.52
N SER A 107 14.59 -0.54 -12.57
CA SER A 107 15.55 0.47 -13.04
C SER A 107 15.58 1.75 -12.17
N GLY A 108 14.53 1.98 -11.39
CA GLY A 108 14.35 3.21 -10.62
C GLY A 108 13.72 4.37 -11.41
N GLU A 109 13.18 4.11 -12.60
CA GLU A 109 12.43 5.10 -13.40
C GLU A 109 11.08 5.48 -12.78
N MET A 110 10.50 4.58 -11.98
CA MET A 110 9.21 4.75 -11.33
C MET A 110 9.35 4.92 -9.81
N ILE A 111 8.32 5.49 -9.16
CA ILE A 111 8.23 5.47 -7.69
C ILE A 111 8.33 4.02 -7.19
N GLN A 112 8.99 3.84 -6.05
CA GLN A 112 9.39 2.50 -5.59
C GLN A 112 8.18 1.58 -5.37
N GLY A 113 7.07 2.10 -4.88
CA GLY A 113 5.86 1.31 -4.66
C GLY A 113 5.24 0.80 -5.96
N PHE A 114 5.23 1.62 -7.00
CA PHE A 114 4.66 1.24 -8.31
C PHE A 114 5.54 0.19 -8.99
N ASP A 115 6.86 0.42 -9.02
CA ASP A 115 7.84 -0.53 -9.56
C ASP A 115 7.73 -1.89 -8.87
N ARG A 116 7.67 -1.90 -7.53
CA ARG A 116 7.55 -3.11 -6.74
C ARG A 116 6.19 -3.79 -6.91
N GLY A 117 5.11 -3.01 -7.04
CA GLY A 117 3.75 -3.52 -7.24
C GLY A 117 3.55 -4.25 -8.57
N ALA A 118 4.26 -3.83 -9.62
CA ALA A 118 4.23 -4.46 -10.94
C ALA A 118 4.92 -5.84 -10.97
N ARG A 119 5.84 -6.12 -10.04
CA ARG A 119 6.59 -7.38 -10.00
C ARG A 119 5.64 -8.55 -9.73
N GLY A 120 5.86 -9.66 -10.45
CA GLY A 120 5.05 -10.86 -10.31
C GLY A 120 3.65 -10.77 -10.93
N MET A 121 3.25 -9.62 -11.49
CA MET A 121 2.03 -9.56 -12.30
C MET A 121 2.19 -10.40 -13.56
N GLN A 122 1.09 -10.98 -14.05
CA GLN A 122 1.03 -11.70 -15.33
C GLN A 122 0.41 -10.80 -16.39
N VAL A 123 0.93 -10.87 -17.62
CA VAL A 123 0.39 -10.09 -18.76
C VAL A 123 -1.11 -10.31 -18.92
N GLY A 124 -1.87 -9.21 -19.09
CA GLY A 124 -3.33 -9.19 -19.10
C GLY A 124 -3.99 -9.03 -17.73
N GLY A 125 -3.20 -9.00 -16.65
CA GLY A 125 -3.71 -8.85 -15.28
C GLY A 125 -3.99 -7.40 -14.88
N VAL A 126 -4.89 -7.26 -13.90
CA VAL A 126 -5.22 -5.99 -13.22
C VAL A 126 -4.94 -6.14 -11.74
N ARG A 127 -4.15 -5.23 -11.18
CA ARG A 127 -3.76 -5.23 -9.77
C ARG A 127 -3.98 -3.86 -9.15
N THR A 128 -4.60 -3.84 -7.98
CA THR A 128 -4.62 -2.67 -7.11
C THR A 128 -3.42 -2.72 -6.16
N VAL A 129 -2.69 -1.62 -6.08
CA VAL A 129 -1.50 -1.44 -5.23
C VAL A 129 -1.70 -0.23 -4.33
N LEU A 130 -1.56 -0.43 -3.03
CA LEU A 130 -1.60 0.64 -2.02
C LEU A 130 -0.17 0.95 -1.62
N ILE A 131 0.20 2.22 -1.78
CA ILE A 131 1.57 2.69 -1.64
C ILE A 131 1.63 3.72 -0.51
N PRO A 132 2.35 3.43 0.59
CA PRO A 132 2.58 4.43 1.61
C PRO A 132 3.49 5.53 1.07
N SER A 133 3.36 6.73 1.63
CA SER A 133 4.01 7.93 1.10
C SER A 133 5.52 7.80 0.93
N PHE A 134 6.22 7.11 1.83
CA PHE A 134 7.68 6.91 1.76
C PHE A 134 8.13 6.01 0.59
N LEU A 135 7.22 5.24 -0.01
CA LEU A 135 7.43 4.49 -1.27
C LEU A 135 6.80 5.18 -2.49
N GLY A 136 6.07 6.27 -2.27
CA GLY A 136 5.51 7.15 -3.26
C GLY A 136 6.30 8.47 -3.35
N TYR A 137 5.64 9.58 -3.06
CA TYR A 137 6.20 10.93 -3.22
C TYR A 137 6.73 11.57 -1.92
N GLY A 138 6.60 10.89 -0.78
CA GLY A 138 7.16 11.31 0.50
C GLY A 138 6.54 12.61 1.06
N SER A 139 7.32 13.34 1.85
CA SER A 139 6.88 14.56 2.54
C SER A 139 7.02 15.84 1.70
N ARG A 140 7.56 15.74 0.49
CA ARG A 140 7.73 16.89 -0.40
C ARG A 140 6.57 16.93 -1.39
N PRO A 141 5.90 18.08 -1.56
CA PRO A 141 4.88 18.20 -2.60
C PRO A 141 5.56 18.03 -3.97
N THR A 142 5.04 17.12 -4.78
CA THR A 142 5.51 16.88 -6.15
C THR A 142 4.62 17.54 -7.18
N SER A 143 3.35 17.77 -6.85
CA SER A 143 2.39 18.55 -7.63
C SER A 143 1.36 19.19 -6.71
N SER A 144 0.53 20.09 -7.24
CA SER A 144 -0.62 20.64 -6.50
C SER A 144 -1.72 19.61 -6.26
N ALA A 145 -1.72 18.50 -7.01
CA ALA A 145 -2.73 17.46 -6.93
C ALA A 145 -2.43 16.40 -5.86
N ILE A 146 -1.17 16.27 -5.43
CA ILE A 146 -0.75 15.23 -4.48
C ILE A 146 -0.20 15.92 -3.22
N PRO A 147 -0.93 15.85 -2.09
CA PRO A 147 -0.45 16.46 -0.86
C PRO A 147 0.79 15.72 -0.29
N PRO A 148 1.63 16.40 0.51
CA PRO A 148 2.69 15.76 1.27
C PRO A 148 2.18 14.57 2.10
N ASN A 149 3.01 13.53 2.20
CA ASN A 149 2.73 12.32 2.98
C ASN A 149 1.47 11.55 2.54
N ALA A 150 0.97 11.78 1.32
CA ALA A 150 -0.18 11.04 0.79
C ALA A 150 0.13 9.56 0.58
N TRP A 151 -0.79 8.71 1.02
CA TRP A 151 -0.93 7.36 0.48
C TRP A 151 -1.48 7.43 -0.94
N LEU A 152 -1.03 6.51 -1.78
CA LEU A 152 -1.45 6.42 -3.18
C LEU A 152 -2.10 5.06 -3.43
N VAL A 153 -3.14 5.07 -4.24
CA VAL A 153 -3.80 3.87 -4.75
C VAL A 153 -3.58 3.81 -6.25
N PHE A 154 -3.00 2.73 -6.73
CA PHE A 154 -2.81 2.49 -8.16
C PHE A 154 -3.54 1.24 -8.61
N GLU A 155 -4.40 1.39 -9.61
CA GLU A 155 -4.94 0.28 -10.39
C GLU A 155 -4.02 0.13 -11.62
N ILE A 156 -3.25 -0.96 -11.68
CA ILE A 156 -2.27 -1.24 -12.74
C ILE A 156 -2.86 -2.30 -13.67
N HIS A 157 -2.88 -2.00 -14.97
CA HIS A 157 -3.28 -2.91 -16.04
C HIS A 157 -2.03 -3.29 -16.82
N LEU A 158 -1.58 -4.53 -16.68
CA LEU A 158 -0.38 -4.99 -17.38
C LEU A 158 -0.71 -5.39 -18.81
N VAL A 159 -0.18 -4.63 -19.77
CA VAL A 159 -0.47 -4.80 -21.20
C VAL A 159 0.43 -5.85 -21.82
N GLU A 160 1.75 -5.72 -21.63
CA GLU A 160 2.73 -6.63 -22.20
C GLU A 160 4.10 -6.52 -21.52
N ILE A 161 4.90 -7.57 -21.70
CA ILE A 161 6.35 -7.54 -21.50
C ILE A 161 6.96 -7.41 -22.90
N VAL A 162 7.65 -6.31 -23.15
CA VAL A 162 8.34 -6.05 -24.40
C VAL A 162 9.63 -6.86 -24.38
N SER A 163 9.80 -7.69 -25.41
CA SER A 163 10.96 -8.57 -25.60
C SER A 163 11.99 -7.99 -26.55
#